data_AF-A0A8S9YZZ0-F1
#
_entry.id   AF-A0A8S9YZZ0-F1
#
_cell.length_a   1.000
_cell.length_b   1.000
_cell.length_c   1.000
_cell.angle_alpha   90.00
_cell.angle_beta   90.00
_cell.angle_gamma   90.00
#
_symmetry.space_group_name_H-M   'P 1'
#
loop_
_entity.id
_entity.type
_entity.pdbx_description
1 polymer ?
#
loop_
_entity_poly.entity_id
_entity_poly.type
_entity_poly.pdbx_seq_one_letter_code
_entity_poly.pdbx_strand_id
1 'polypeptide(L)'
;MLDFMVVLTSIISYPIDIDTISVVKILRVSRVLRPLRAINRAKGLKHVVQCVVVAVKSIGNIMMVTFLLEFMFAVIGVQLFAGKFHSCNDGSRLMEAQCQGQFINYEFNDVSRPSLYPRIWLNNPLNFDNVPNAMLTLFAVSTFEGWPGLLYRSIDSYDEDYGKVYNNRPIVAIFYVAYIIVIAFFMINIFVGFVIVTFQQEGEQEYRNCELDKNQRKCIEFSLKARPVKRYIPKQNFQYRIWWFITSQPFEYCIFIFILINTISLAMKFEGQPNAYADALDYLNMIFTGVFTVEFVLKLTAFGFKNYFSDGWNVFDFIIVVGSFVDINMSHLAANSKFISINFFRLFRVMRLAKLLNRGEGIRTLLWTFVKSFQALPYVALLITMLFFIYAVIGMQMFGKISLHNENSAINRNNHFQTFPQSLLVLFRSATGEAWQEIMLSCVNDQYDKRGLLIVAKRLAGLLEPIRVELVK
;
A
#
# COMPACT_ATOMS: atom_id res chain seq x y z
N MET A 1 -5.94 28.62 17.45
CA MET A 1 -6.66 27.55 18.18
C MET A 1 -5.87 26.24 18.28
N LEU A 2 -5.44 25.61 17.18
CA LEU A 2 -4.76 24.30 17.23
C LEU A 2 -3.47 24.31 18.10
N ASP A 3 -2.64 25.35 17.98
CA ASP A 3 -1.45 25.53 18.82
C ASP A 3 -1.79 25.63 20.32
N PHE A 4 -2.86 26.36 20.65
CA PHE A 4 -3.34 26.49 22.03
C PHE A 4 -3.86 25.15 22.57
N MET A 5 -4.66 24.41 21.80
CA MET A 5 -5.15 23.08 22.21
C MET A 5 -4.02 22.07 22.42
N VAL A 6 -2.99 22.09 21.57
CA VAL A 6 -1.83 21.19 21.71
C VAL A 6 -1.03 21.50 22.98
N VAL A 7 -0.84 22.79 23.29
CA VAL A 7 -0.14 23.21 24.51
C VAL A 7 -0.99 22.89 25.74
N LEU A 8 -2.28 23.19 25.70
CA LEU A 8 -3.23 22.92 26.78
C LEU A 8 -3.32 21.41 27.11
N THR A 9 -3.49 20.55 26.10
CA THR A 9 -3.51 19.09 26.32
C THR A 9 -2.18 18.57 26.86
N SER A 10 -1.05 19.18 26.49
CA SER A 10 0.28 18.79 27.00
C SER A 10 0.48 19.17 28.46
N ILE A 11 -0.02 20.34 28.89
CA ILE A 11 0.04 20.80 30.28
C ILE A 11 -0.89 19.98 31.16
N ILE A 12 -2.14 19.74 30.74
CA ILE A 12 -3.14 18.96 31.52
C ILE A 12 -2.68 17.52 31.74
N SER A 13 -1.90 16.96 30.82
CA SER A 13 -1.42 15.57 30.92
C SER A 13 -0.07 15.42 31.64
N TYR A 14 0.54 16.50 32.15
CA TYR A 14 1.78 16.46 32.91
C TYR A 14 1.60 16.09 34.40
N PRO A 15 0.56 16.58 35.13
CA PRO A 15 0.38 16.25 36.54
C PRO A 15 -0.43 14.97 36.83
N ILE A 16 -0.93 14.25 35.81
CA ILE A 16 -1.86 13.12 36.00
C ILE A 16 -1.13 11.78 35.77
N ASP A 17 -0.40 11.31 36.77
CA ASP A 17 0.15 9.95 36.88
C ASP A 17 -0.85 8.99 37.50
N ILE A 18 -2.05 8.91 36.92
CA ILE A 18 -3.07 7.95 37.34
C ILE A 18 -3.39 7.06 36.14
N ASP A 19 -2.93 5.81 36.18
CA ASP A 19 -3.09 4.79 35.14
C ASP A 19 -4.54 4.32 34.93
N THR A 20 -5.51 4.85 35.69
CA THR A 20 -6.88 4.33 35.75
C THR A 20 -7.90 5.09 34.88
N ILE A 21 -7.57 6.26 34.34
CA ILE A 21 -8.56 7.10 33.63
C ILE A 21 -8.36 7.05 32.10
N SER A 22 -9.36 6.52 31.39
CA SER A 22 -9.45 6.51 29.91
C SER A 22 -9.27 7.89 29.27
N VAL A 23 -9.70 8.95 29.96
CA VAL A 23 -9.55 10.37 29.57
C VAL A 23 -8.09 10.82 29.48
N VAL A 24 -7.19 10.33 30.34
CA VAL A 24 -5.75 10.69 30.28
C VAL A 24 -5.09 10.07 29.05
N LYS A 25 -5.54 8.88 28.63
CA LYS A 25 -5.10 8.29 27.35
C LYS A 25 -5.53 9.15 26.17
N ILE A 26 -6.73 9.72 26.17
CA ILE A 26 -7.22 10.64 25.12
C ILE A 26 -6.38 11.93 25.07
N LEU A 27 -5.97 12.47 26.22
CA LEU A 27 -5.07 13.63 26.28
C LEU A 27 -3.66 13.30 25.76
N ARG A 28 -3.16 12.08 26.01
CA ARG A 28 -1.91 11.57 25.43
C ARG A 28 -2.02 11.37 23.91
N VAL A 29 -3.16 10.88 23.40
CA VAL A 29 -3.47 10.80 21.96
C VAL A 29 -3.50 12.19 21.34
N SER A 30 -4.07 13.18 22.02
CA SER A 30 -4.14 14.56 21.51
C SER A 30 -2.76 15.20 21.27
N ARG A 31 -1.70 14.72 21.94
CA ARG A 31 -0.30 15.13 21.68
C ARG A 31 0.18 14.69 20.29
N VAL A 32 -0.43 13.69 19.67
CA VAL A 32 -0.16 13.26 18.28
C VAL A 32 -0.54 14.32 17.26
N LEU A 33 -1.40 15.28 17.61
CA LEU A 33 -1.78 16.37 16.71
C LEU A 33 -0.69 17.46 16.58
N ARG A 34 0.41 17.37 17.33
CA ARG A 34 1.57 18.31 17.25
C ARG A 34 2.12 18.51 15.84
N PRO A 35 2.27 17.49 14.98
CA PRO A 35 2.71 17.68 13.60
C PRO A 35 1.77 18.61 12.82
N LEU A 36 0.45 18.68 13.12
CA LEU A 36 -0.50 19.55 12.41
C LEU A 36 -0.12 21.04 12.51
N ARG A 37 0.69 21.44 13.49
CA ARG A 37 1.27 22.79 13.58
C ARG A 37 2.17 23.12 12.39
N ALA A 38 2.79 22.11 11.76
CA ALA A 38 3.60 22.29 10.56
C ALA A 38 2.78 22.82 9.37
N ILE A 39 1.48 22.50 9.29
CA ILE A 39 0.57 23.01 8.24
C ILE A 39 0.51 24.53 8.25
N ASN A 40 0.51 25.15 9.44
CA ASN A 40 0.48 26.61 9.57
C ASN A 40 1.84 27.27 9.33
N ARG A 41 2.94 26.51 9.44
CA ARG A 41 4.31 27.03 9.22
C ARG A 41 4.75 26.92 7.77
N ALA A 42 4.34 25.86 7.07
CA ALA A 42 4.68 25.63 5.67
C ALA A 42 3.58 26.16 4.73
N LYS A 43 3.86 27.27 4.03
CA LYS A 43 2.91 27.89 3.07
C LYS A 43 2.39 26.90 2.03
N GLY A 44 3.27 26.04 1.48
CA GLY A 44 2.89 25.03 0.50
C GLY A 44 1.90 23.98 1.05
N LEU A 45 2.11 23.50 2.28
CA LEU A 45 1.21 22.53 2.92
C LEU A 45 -0.16 23.15 3.22
N LYS A 46 -0.21 24.43 3.59
CA LYS A 46 -1.47 25.18 3.76
C LYS A 46 -2.29 25.22 2.47
N HIS A 47 -1.65 25.50 1.33
CA HIS A 47 -2.32 25.50 0.04
C HIS A 47 -2.88 24.12 -0.32
N VAL A 48 -2.11 23.04 -0.14
CA VAL A 48 -2.59 21.68 -0.40
C VAL A 48 -3.82 21.36 0.44
N VAL A 49 -3.81 21.66 1.75
CA VAL A 49 -4.96 21.42 2.63
C VAL A 49 -6.18 22.24 2.19
N GLN A 50 -6.00 23.50 1.76
CA GLN A 50 -7.08 24.31 1.21
C GLN A 50 -7.68 23.69 -0.06
N CYS A 51 -6.84 23.20 -0.98
CA CYS A 51 -7.30 22.49 -2.19
C CYS A 51 -8.12 21.24 -1.84
N VAL A 52 -7.68 20.46 -0.84
CA VAL A 52 -8.43 19.29 -0.36
C VAL A 52 -9.80 19.70 0.18
N VAL A 53 -9.88 20.76 0.99
CA VAL A 53 -11.17 21.23 1.55
C VAL A 53 -12.11 21.72 0.45
N VAL A 54 -11.60 22.41 -0.56
CA VAL A 54 -12.40 22.83 -1.73
C VAL A 54 -12.91 21.62 -2.50
N ALA A 55 -12.05 20.63 -2.75
CA ALA A 55 -12.44 19.40 -3.44
C ALA A 55 -13.49 18.60 -2.65
N VAL A 56 -13.40 18.50 -1.33
CA VAL A 56 -14.41 17.80 -0.51
C VAL A 56 -15.79 18.46 -0.64
N LYS A 57 -15.85 19.79 -0.71
CA LYS A 57 -17.12 20.51 -0.90
C LYS A 57 -17.74 20.27 -2.27
N SER A 58 -16.92 20.18 -3.32
CA SER A 58 -17.42 19.92 -4.67
C SER A 58 -17.92 18.47 -4.84
N ILE A 59 -17.31 17.52 -4.14
CA ILE A 59 -17.66 16.10 -4.22
C ILE A 59 -18.81 15.71 -3.26
N GLY A 60 -19.19 16.60 -2.33
CA GLY A 60 -20.22 16.32 -1.31
C GLY A 60 -21.54 15.78 -1.86
N ASN A 61 -22.02 16.30 -3.00
CA ASN A 61 -23.23 15.83 -3.65
C ASN A 61 -23.12 14.36 -4.11
N ILE A 62 -21.98 13.98 -4.69
CA ILE A 62 -21.74 12.60 -5.15
C ILE A 62 -21.66 11.67 -3.93
N MET A 63 -20.94 12.06 -2.87
CA MET A 63 -20.87 11.27 -1.64
C MET A 63 -22.24 11.06 -1.00
N MET A 64 -23.10 12.09 -1.01
CA MET A 64 -24.46 11.98 -0.50
C MET A 64 -25.28 10.97 -1.31
N VAL A 65 -25.20 11.00 -2.65
CA VAL A 65 -25.89 10.02 -3.51
C VAL A 65 -25.36 8.61 -3.26
N THR A 66 -24.04 8.42 -3.14
CA THR A 66 -23.44 7.11 -2.83
C THR A 66 -23.93 6.59 -1.47
N PHE A 67 -23.93 7.43 -0.44
CA PHE A 67 -24.43 7.07 0.90
C PHE A 67 -25.91 6.68 0.88
N LEU A 68 -26.76 7.41 0.15
CA LEU A 68 -28.18 7.10 0.03
C LEU A 68 -28.41 5.74 -0.67
N LEU A 69 -27.68 5.46 -1.73
CA LEU A 69 -27.77 4.16 -2.42
C LEU A 69 -27.25 3.03 -1.55
N GLU A 70 -26.12 3.22 -0.86
CA GLU A 70 -25.59 2.25 0.11
C GLU A 70 -26.61 1.97 1.22
N PHE A 71 -27.28 3.01 1.74
CA PHE A 71 -28.37 2.86 2.71
C PHE A 71 -29.55 2.06 2.15
N MET A 72 -29.98 2.33 0.91
CA MET A 72 -31.05 1.55 0.26
C MET A 72 -30.68 0.07 0.14
N PHE A 73 -29.46 -0.24 -0.32
CA PHE A 73 -28.98 -1.62 -0.39
C PHE A 73 -28.81 -2.26 0.99
N ALA A 74 -28.43 -1.49 2.01
CA ALA A 74 -28.34 -1.96 3.38
C ALA A 74 -29.72 -2.37 3.91
N VAL A 75 -30.76 -1.57 3.68
CA VAL A 75 -32.14 -1.93 4.03
C VAL A 75 -32.58 -3.20 3.30
N ILE A 76 -32.32 -3.32 1.99
CA ILE A 76 -32.62 -4.53 1.23
C ILE A 76 -31.87 -5.75 1.81
N GLY A 77 -30.58 -5.59 2.13
CA GLY A 77 -29.75 -6.64 2.72
C GLY A 77 -30.28 -7.11 4.07
N VAL A 78 -30.74 -6.20 4.94
CA VAL A 78 -31.39 -6.54 6.21
C VAL A 78 -32.65 -7.39 5.97
N GLN A 79 -33.51 -7.00 5.02
CA GLN A 79 -34.72 -7.77 4.70
C GLN A 79 -34.41 -9.17 4.14
N LEU A 80 -33.28 -9.35 3.46
CA LEU A 80 -32.91 -10.63 2.86
C LEU A 80 -32.20 -11.58 3.83
N PHE A 81 -31.34 -11.04 4.71
CA PHE A 81 -30.29 -11.80 5.40
C PHE A 81 -30.25 -11.61 6.93
N ALA A 82 -31.07 -10.73 7.53
CA ALA A 82 -31.08 -10.55 8.98
C ALA A 82 -31.28 -11.89 9.71
N GLY A 83 -30.48 -12.16 10.75
CA GLY A 83 -30.55 -13.40 11.52
C GLY A 83 -29.95 -14.63 10.83
N LYS A 84 -29.82 -14.66 9.50
CA LYS A 84 -29.46 -15.88 8.74
C LYS A 84 -27.96 -16.16 8.64
N PHE A 85 -27.12 -15.35 9.29
CA PHE A 85 -25.66 -15.46 9.24
C PHE A 85 -25.08 -16.18 10.47
N HIS A 86 -25.92 -16.83 11.27
CA HIS A 86 -25.48 -17.67 12.37
C HIS A 86 -25.08 -19.08 11.88
N SER A 87 -24.11 -19.70 12.55
CA SER A 87 -23.79 -21.11 12.33
C SER A 87 -23.06 -21.71 13.53
N CYS A 88 -23.23 -23.01 13.75
CA CYS A 88 -22.37 -23.76 14.66
C CYS A 88 -20.96 -23.89 14.08
N ASN A 89 -19.93 -23.83 14.93
CA ASN A 89 -18.53 -23.94 14.52
C ASN A 89 -18.15 -25.28 13.87
N ASP A 90 -18.88 -26.37 14.16
CA ASP A 90 -18.65 -27.70 13.56
C ASP A 90 -19.38 -27.93 12.23
N GLY A 91 -20.28 -27.01 11.84
CA GLY A 91 -21.10 -27.11 10.62
C GLY A 91 -22.11 -28.27 10.59
N SER A 92 -22.16 -29.11 11.62
CA SER A 92 -22.99 -30.33 11.67
C SER A 92 -24.33 -30.09 12.34
N ARG A 93 -24.43 -29.05 13.17
CA ARG A 93 -25.66 -28.67 13.87
C ARG A 93 -26.28 -27.44 13.24
N LEU A 94 -27.56 -27.55 12.90
CA LEU A 94 -28.31 -26.50 12.21
C LEU A 94 -29.05 -25.57 13.17
N MET A 95 -29.27 -25.92 14.44
CA MET A 95 -29.98 -25.06 15.40
C MET A 95 -29.08 -24.73 16.58
N GLU A 96 -29.25 -23.55 17.18
CA GLU A 96 -28.52 -23.12 18.39
C GLU A 96 -28.69 -24.11 19.55
N ALA A 97 -29.91 -24.61 19.77
CA ALA A 97 -30.22 -25.60 20.80
C ALA A 97 -29.44 -26.91 20.63
N GLN A 98 -29.08 -27.27 19.39
CA GLN A 98 -28.29 -28.47 19.08
C GLN A 98 -26.78 -28.21 19.13
N CYS A 99 -26.35 -26.95 19.02
CA CYS A 99 -24.96 -26.53 19.04
C CYS A 99 -24.41 -26.44 20.49
N GLN A 100 -24.50 -27.57 21.20
CA GLN A 100 -24.09 -27.69 22.60
C GLN A 100 -23.10 -28.85 22.79
N GLY A 101 -22.31 -28.78 23.86
CA GLY A 101 -21.32 -29.80 24.21
C GLY A 101 -20.01 -29.65 23.43
N GLN A 102 -19.38 -30.77 23.09
CA GLN A 102 -18.10 -30.81 22.38
C GLN A 102 -18.23 -31.59 21.07
N PHE A 103 -17.33 -31.30 20.13
CA PHE A 103 -17.17 -32.06 18.90
C PHE A 103 -15.69 -32.40 18.68
N ILE A 104 -15.45 -33.40 17.85
CA ILE A 104 -14.11 -33.84 17.49
C ILE A 104 -13.70 -33.09 16.22
N ASN A 105 -12.59 -32.35 16.30
CA ASN A 105 -11.90 -31.77 15.16
C ASN A 105 -10.69 -32.64 14.81
N TYR A 106 -10.48 -32.89 13.53
CA TYR A 106 -9.33 -33.65 13.03
C TYR A 106 -8.29 -32.67 12.50
N GLU A 107 -7.16 -32.53 13.20
CA GLU A 107 -6.11 -31.62 12.78
C GLU A 107 -5.55 -32.07 11.42
N PHE A 108 -5.45 -31.15 10.46
CA PHE A 108 -4.99 -31.43 9.10
C PHE A 108 -5.78 -32.53 8.36
N ASN A 109 -7.05 -32.74 8.73
CA ASN A 109 -7.89 -33.85 8.23
C ASN A 109 -7.31 -35.25 8.52
N ASP A 110 -6.43 -35.37 9.50
CA ASP A 110 -5.89 -36.65 9.95
C ASP A 110 -6.81 -37.28 11.01
N VAL A 111 -7.51 -38.34 10.62
CA VAL A 111 -8.44 -39.07 11.50
C VAL A 111 -7.71 -39.66 12.72
N SER A 112 -6.40 -39.87 12.64
CA SER A 112 -5.59 -40.39 13.74
C SER A 112 -5.26 -39.37 14.84
N ARG A 113 -5.52 -38.07 14.61
CA ARG A 113 -5.23 -36.98 15.55
C ARG A 113 -6.50 -36.20 15.95
N PRO A 114 -7.41 -36.82 16.73
CA PRO A 114 -8.61 -36.16 17.19
C PRO A 114 -8.31 -35.15 18.30
N SER A 115 -8.91 -33.97 18.20
CA SER A 115 -8.84 -32.91 19.20
C SER A 115 -10.26 -32.47 19.56
N LEU A 116 -10.54 -32.30 20.85
CA LEU A 116 -11.87 -31.94 21.33
C LEU A 116 -12.02 -30.42 21.40
N TYR A 117 -13.06 -29.90 20.75
CA TYR A 117 -13.41 -28.48 20.77
C TYR A 117 -14.84 -28.28 21.28
N PRO A 118 -15.11 -27.20 22.04
CA PRO A 118 -16.47 -26.86 22.45
C PRO A 118 -17.29 -26.41 21.23
N ARG A 119 -18.56 -26.81 21.18
CA ARG A 119 -19.52 -26.26 20.22
C ARG A 119 -19.90 -24.85 20.64
N ILE A 120 -19.87 -23.93 19.69
CA ILE A 120 -20.22 -22.52 19.91
C ILE A 120 -21.06 -22.05 18.73
N TRP A 121 -22.21 -21.45 19.03
CA TRP A 121 -23.04 -20.79 18.04
C TRP A 121 -22.48 -19.41 17.74
N LEU A 122 -22.02 -19.21 16.51
CA LEU A 122 -21.30 -18.01 16.09
C LEU A 122 -22.10 -17.22 15.06
N ASN A 123 -22.17 -15.91 15.24
CA ASN A 123 -22.64 -14.98 14.20
C ASN A 123 -21.45 -14.51 13.37
N ASN A 124 -21.66 -14.28 12.07
CA ASN A 124 -20.64 -13.65 11.25
C ASN A 124 -20.39 -12.21 11.72
N PRO A 125 -19.13 -11.76 11.89
CA PRO A 125 -18.86 -10.39 12.33
C PRO A 125 -19.35 -9.31 11.37
N LEU A 126 -19.32 -9.59 10.06
CA LEU A 126 -19.94 -8.76 9.02
C LEU A 126 -21.30 -9.37 8.66
N ASN A 127 -22.38 -8.79 9.16
CA ASN A 127 -23.74 -9.31 9.00
C ASN A 127 -24.75 -8.21 8.62
N PHE A 128 -25.98 -8.64 8.36
CA PHE A 128 -27.10 -7.79 7.97
C PHE A 128 -28.20 -7.74 9.05
N ASP A 129 -27.85 -7.93 10.33
CA ASP A 129 -28.86 -7.98 11.41
C ASP A 129 -29.51 -6.62 11.67
N ASN A 130 -28.81 -5.54 11.36
CA ASN A 130 -29.31 -4.17 11.44
C ASN A 130 -28.66 -3.30 10.37
N VAL A 131 -29.28 -2.16 10.08
CA VAL A 131 -28.83 -1.26 9.01
C VAL A 131 -27.38 -0.78 9.19
N PRO A 132 -26.92 -0.35 10.38
CA PRO A 132 -25.52 0.04 10.57
C PRO A 132 -24.51 -1.09 10.29
N ASN A 133 -24.78 -2.32 10.73
CA ASN A 133 -23.94 -3.49 10.44
C ASN A 133 -23.97 -3.82 8.94
N ALA A 134 -25.15 -3.74 8.31
CA ALA A 134 -25.31 -3.95 6.88
C ALA A 134 -24.53 -2.91 6.06
N MET A 135 -24.54 -1.64 6.46
CA MET A 135 -23.73 -0.60 5.82
C MET A 135 -22.24 -0.88 5.97
N LEU A 136 -21.74 -1.23 7.16
CA LEU A 136 -20.33 -1.62 7.32
C LEU A 136 -19.95 -2.82 6.45
N THR A 137 -20.85 -3.80 6.36
CA THR A 137 -20.68 -5.01 5.55
C THR A 137 -20.63 -4.67 4.06
N LEU A 138 -21.53 -3.81 3.58
CA LEU A 138 -21.55 -3.33 2.20
C LEU A 138 -20.37 -2.40 1.88
N PHE A 139 -19.88 -1.64 2.85
CA PHE A 139 -18.67 -0.85 2.72
C PHE A 139 -17.46 -1.77 2.45
N ALA A 140 -17.29 -2.87 3.20
CA ALA A 140 -16.25 -3.85 2.91
C ALA A 140 -16.38 -4.44 1.49
N VAL A 141 -17.60 -4.80 1.08
CA VAL A 141 -17.87 -5.28 -0.30
C VAL A 141 -17.53 -4.22 -1.35
N SER A 142 -17.79 -2.94 -1.09
CA SER A 142 -17.47 -1.84 -2.02
C SER A 142 -15.97 -1.66 -2.24
N THR A 143 -15.16 -2.04 -1.25
CA THR A 143 -13.70 -2.03 -1.34
C THR A 143 -13.11 -3.29 -1.99
N PHE A 144 -13.97 -4.23 -2.42
CA PHE A 144 -13.60 -5.55 -2.95
C PHE A 144 -12.86 -6.48 -1.98
N GLU A 145 -13.09 -6.30 -0.69
CA GLU A 145 -12.39 -7.07 0.33
C GLU A 145 -13.33 -8.01 1.09
N GLY A 146 -12.94 -9.29 1.21
CA GLY A 146 -13.71 -10.33 1.90
C GLY A 146 -15.08 -10.67 1.29
N TRP A 147 -15.46 -10.03 0.18
CA TRP A 147 -16.77 -10.18 -0.43
C TRP A 147 -17.11 -11.59 -0.94
N PRO A 148 -16.16 -12.43 -1.45
CA PRO A 148 -16.51 -13.78 -1.88
C PRO A 148 -16.93 -14.66 -0.69
N GLY A 149 -16.24 -14.53 0.45
CA GLY A 149 -16.62 -15.25 1.68
C GLY A 149 -18.02 -14.85 2.16
N LEU A 150 -18.34 -13.56 2.05
CA LEU A 150 -19.66 -13.03 2.40
C LEU A 150 -20.76 -13.49 1.42
N LEU A 151 -20.44 -13.53 0.13
CA LEU A 151 -21.31 -14.07 -0.92
C LEU A 151 -21.63 -15.54 -0.65
N TYR A 152 -20.62 -16.38 -0.42
CA TYR A 152 -20.83 -17.81 -0.14
C TYR A 152 -21.66 -18.01 1.13
N ARG A 153 -21.40 -17.22 2.18
CA ARG A 153 -22.22 -17.27 3.39
C ARG A 153 -23.67 -16.86 3.16
N SER A 154 -23.91 -15.95 2.24
CA SER A 154 -25.27 -15.56 1.82
C SER A 154 -25.95 -16.64 0.99
N ILE A 155 -25.23 -17.29 0.09
CA ILE A 155 -25.73 -18.43 -0.69
C ILE A 155 -26.12 -19.58 0.24
N ASP A 156 -25.32 -19.83 1.28
CA ASP A 156 -25.61 -20.88 2.25
C ASP A 156 -26.67 -20.48 3.30
N SER A 157 -27.21 -19.26 3.25
CA SER A 157 -28.22 -18.81 4.20
C SER A 157 -29.55 -19.56 4.01
N TYR A 158 -30.17 -19.98 5.12
CA TYR A 158 -31.46 -20.66 5.13
C TYR A 158 -32.55 -19.77 5.76
N ASP A 159 -32.77 -19.91 7.07
CA ASP A 159 -33.80 -19.23 7.83
C ASP A 159 -33.21 -18.66 9.14
N GLU A 160 -33.92 -17.78 9.84
CA GLU A 160 -33.35 -16.92 10.90
C GLU A 160 -32.75 -17.71 12.09
N ASP A 161 -33.36 -18.82 12.48
CA ASP A 161 -32.91 -19.67 13.59
C ASP A 161 -32.07 -20.88 13.15
N TYR A 162 -31.66 -20.91 11.89
CA TYR A 162 -30.96 -22.03 11.28
C TYR A 162 -29.54 -21.65 10.85
N GLY A 163 -28.68 -22.65 10.92
CA GLY A 163 -27.30 -22.59 10.45
C GLY A 163 -27.23 -22.62 8.93
N LYS A 164 -26.02 -22.46 8.41
CA LYS A 164 -25.75 -22.52 6.99
C LYS A 164 -26.12 -23.89 6.38
N VAL A 165 -26.78 -23.87 5.23
CA VAL A 165 -27.09 -25.04 4.40
C VAL A 165 -26.38 -24.85 3.06
N TYR A 166 -25.49 -25.78 2.73
CA TYR A 166 -24.65 -25.65 1.54
C TYR A 166 -25.48 -25.43 0.27
N ASN A 167 -25.16 -24.36 -0.46
CA ASN A 167 -25.74 -24.03 -1.77
C ASN A 167 -27.28 -23.90 -1.77
N ASN A 168 -27.86 -23.40 -0.68
CA ASN A 168 -29.32 -23.29 -0.52
C ASN A 168 -29.96 -22.24 -1.45
N ARG A 169 -29.37 -21.04 -1.54
CA ARG A 169 -29.94 -19.89 -2.27
C ARG A 169 -28.93 -19.22 -3.22
N PRO A 170 -28.42 -19.91 -4.25
CA PRO A 170 -27.44 -19.33 -5.18
C PRO A 170 -27.93 -18.03 -5.87
N ILE A 171 -29.24 -17.86 -6.02
CA ILE A 171 -29.86 -16.68 -6.64
C ILE A 171 -29.51 -15.36 -5.94
N VAL A 172 -29.18 -15.38 -4.64
CA VAL A 172 -28.83 -14.16 -3.89
C VAL A 172 -27.51 -13.55 -4.36
N ALA A 173 -26.71 -14.27 -5.16
CA ALA A 173 -25.53 -13.71 -5.82
C ALA A 173 -25.85 -12.47 -6.66
N ILE A 174 -27.07 -12.38 -7.23
CA ILE A 174 -27.52 -11.22 -8.00
C ILE A 174 -27.48 -9.93 -7.16
N PHE A 175 -27.79 -10.00 -5.86
CA PHE A 175 -27.72 -8.84 -4.95
C PHE A 175 -26.30 -8.26 -4.90
N TYR A 176 -25.29 -9.11 -4.73
CA TYR A 176 -23.89 -8.68 -4.66
C TYR A 176 -23.38 -8.18 -6.00
N VAL A 177 -23.70 -8.87 -7.10
CA VAL A 177 -23.30 -8.44 -8.45
C VAL A 177 -23.92 -7.08 -8.78
N ALA A 178 -25.22 -6.89 -8.52
CA ALA A 178 -25.90 -5.62 -8.73
C ALA A 178 -25.29 -4.50 -7.88
N TYR A 179 -25.05 -4.76 -6.59
CA TYR A 179 -24.41 -3.79 -5.68
C TYR A 179 -23.01 -3.39 -6.16
N ILE A 180 -22.17 -4.36 -6.55
CA ILE A 180 -20.82 -4.12 -7.04
C ILE A 180 -20.82 -3.28 -8.32
N ILE A 181 -21.72 -3.58 -9.26
CA ILE A 181 -21.82 -2.80 -10.50
C ILE A 181 -22.23 -1.36 -10.18
N VAL A 182 -23.28 -1.17 -9.38
CA VAL A 182 -23.85 0.15 -9.08
C VAL A 182 -22.93 1.01 -8.20
N ILE A 183 -22.34 0.45 -7.15
CA ILE A 183 -21.54 1.20 -6.19
C ILE A 183 -20.06 1.12 -6.52
N ALA A 184 -19.47 -0.07 -6.55
CA ALA A 184 -18.02 -0.18 -6.68
C ALA A 184 -17.52 0.27 -8.08
N PHE A 185 -18.22 -0.09 -9.16
CA PHE A 185 -17.79 0.29 -10.50
C PHE A 185 -18.26 1.70 -10.90
N PHE A 186 -19.57 1.98 -10.86
CA PHE A 186 -20.06 3.28 -11.32
C PHE A 186 -19.64 4.45 -10.40
N MET A 187 -19.68 4.31 -9.07
CA MET A 187 -19.38 5.45 -8.21
C MET A 187 -17.90 5.81 -8.17
N ILE A 188 -16.98 4.84 -8.18
CA ILE A 188 -15.54 5.13 -8.26
C ILE A 188 -15.23 5.83 -9.59
N ASN A 189 -15.80 5.37 -10.70
CA ASN A 189 -15.59 5.99 -12.01
C ASN A 189 -16.18 7.40 -12.11
N ILE A 190 -17.37 7.64 -11.55
CA ILE A 190 -17.97 8.98 -11.48
C ILE A 190 -17.11 9.90 -10.61
N PHE A 191 -16.64 9.42 -9.46
CA PHE A 191 -15.76 10.17 -8.58
C PHE A 191 -14.45 10.57 -9.29
N VAL A 192 -13.76 9.60 -9.90
CA VAL A 192 -12.51 9.86 -10.64
C VAL A 192 -12.76 10.81 -11.81
N GLY A 193 -13.82 10.62 -12.58
CA GLY A 193 -14.20 11.49 -13.69
C GLY A 193 -14.47 12.93 -13.23
N PHE A 194 -15.25 13.10 -12.16
CA PHE A 194 -15.54 14.42 -11.59
C PHE A 194 -14.28 15.13 -11.10
N VAL A 195 -13.40 14.41 -10.40
CA VAL A 195 -12.11 14.95 -9.94
C VAL A 195 -11.27 15.40 -11.12
N ILE A 196 -11.13 14.57 -12.17
CA ILE A 196 -10.35 14.93 -13.37
C ILE A 196 -10.93 16.19 -14.03
N VAL A 197 -12.25 16.25 -14.23
CA VAL A 197 -12.90 17.41 -14.86
C VAL A 197 -12.71 18.66 -14.01
N THR A 198 -12.86 18.56 -12.69
CA THR A 198 -12.64 19.69 -11.77
C THR A 198 -11.20 20.19 -11.83
N PHE A 199 -10.21 19.28 -11.80
CA PHE A 199 -8.79 19.65 -11.90
C PHE A 199 -8.43 20.23 -13.27
N GLN A 200 -9.05 19.75 -14.35
CA GLN A 200 -8.89 20.31 -15.68
C GLN A 200 -9.45 21.73 -15.76
N GLN A 201 -10.66 21.97 -15.23
CA GLN A 201 -11.29 23.29 -15.20
C GLN A 201 -10.45 24.31 -14.40
N GLU A 202 -9.97 23.93 -13.22
CA GLU A 202 -9.07 24.79 -12.42
C GLU A 202 -7.76 25.08 -13.16
N GLY A 203 -7.20 24.09 -13.87
CA GLY A 203 -6.01 24.27 -14.69
C GLY A 203 -6.23 25.16 -15.91
N GLU A 204 -7.43 25.18 -16.50
CA GLU A 204 -7.77 26.00 -17.66
C GLU A 204 -8.13 27.45 -17.27
N GLN A 205 -8.69 27.66 -16.08
CA GLN A 205 -8.99 29.01 -15.57
C GLN A 205 -7.77 29.92 -15.52
N GLU A 206 -6.57 29.37 -15.23
CA GLU A 206 -5.31 30.12 -15.22
C GLU A 206 -5.00 30.75 -16.59
N TYR A 207 -5.49 30.17 -17.69
CA TYR A 207 -5.21 30.61 -19.06
C TYR A 207 -6.38 31.38 -19.70
N ARG A 208 -7.53 31.48 -19.04
CA ARG A 208 -8.78 32.01 -19.64
C ARG A 208 -8.65 33.43 -20.20
N ASN A 209 -7.77 34.25 -19.63
CA ASN A 209 -7.57 35.65 -20.03
C ASN A 209 -6.25 35.87 -20.81
N CYS A 210 -5.58 34.81 -21.26
CA CYS A 210 -4.37 34.92 -22.08
C CYS A 210 -4.74 34.86 -23.57
N GLU A 211 -4.14 35.73 -24.40
CA GLU A 211 -4.31 35.69 -25.87
C GLU A 211 -3.66 34.45 -26.50
N LEU A 212 -2.67 33.87 -25.82
CA LEU A 212 -1.90 32.71 -26.27
C LEU A 212 -2.51 31.40 -25.77
N ASP A 213 -2.66 30.44 -26.67
CA ASP A 213 -3.06 29.09 -26.29
C ASP A 213 -1.93 28.35 -25.53
N LYS A 214 -2.28 27.22 -24.90
CA LYS A 214 -1.35 26.40 -24.09
C LYS A 214 -0.18 25.85 -24.91
N ASN A 215 -0.39 25.53 -26.18
CA ASN A 215 0.63 24.94 -27.06
C ASN A 215 1.62 26.00 -27.56
N GLN A 216 1.11 27.17 -27.95
CA GLN A 216 1.88 28.35 -28.33
C GLN A 216 2.78 28.77 -27.17
N ARG A 217 2.25 28.87 -25.95
CA ARG A 217 3.04 29.24 -24.76
C ARG A 217 4.18 28.24 -24.50
N LYS A 218 3.90 26.93 -24.58
CA LYS A 218 4.93 25.90 -24.45
C LYS A 218 6.02 26.01 -25.53
N CYS A 219 5.63 26.29 -26.77
CA CYS A 219 6.57 26.44 -27.89
C CYS A 219 7.45 27.70 -27.72
N ILE A 220 6.84 28.83 -27.34
CA ILE A 220 7.55 30.09 -27.07
C ILE A 220 8.50 29.90 -25.88
N GLU A 221 8.03 29.31 -24.79
CA GLU A 221 8.84 29.05 -23.60
C GLU A 221 10.03 28.14 -23.92
N PHE A 222 9.80 27.07 -24.69
CA PHE A 222 10.87 26.20 -25.15
C PHE A 222 11.87 26.97 -26.02
N SER A 223 11.41 27.76 -26.98
CA SER A 223 12.27 28.55 -27.87
C SER A 223 13.13 29.56 -27.10
N LEU A 224 12.58 30.18 -26.05
CA LEU A 224 13.30 31.14 -25.21
C LEU A 224 14.28 30.47 -24.24
N LYS A 225 13.99 29.25 -23.78
CA LYS A 225 14.79 28.54 -22.76
C LYS A 225 15.75 27.50 -23.33
N ALA A 226 15.60 27.12 -24.60
CA ALA A 226 16.42 26.11 -25.24
C ALA A 226 17.90 26.50 -25.21
N ARG A 227 18.75 25.54 -24.84
CA ARG A 227 20.20 25.70 -24.83
C ARG A 227 20.83 24.62 -25.72
N PRO A 228 21.94 24.92 -26.41
CA PRO A 228 22.60 23.93 -27.24
C PRO A 228 23.08 22.75 -26.40
N VAL A 229 22.82 21.53 -26.89
CA VAL A 229 23.32 20.30 -26.27
C VAL A 229 24.80 20.15 -26.60
N LYS A 230 25.64 20.01 -25.57
CA LYS A 230 27.08 19.78 -25.76
C LYS A 230 27.31 18.33 -26.19
N ARG A 231 27.77 18.12 -27.44
CA ARG A 231 28.26 16.82 -27.92
C ARG A 231 29.78 16.83 -27.91
N TYR A 232 30.40 15.89 -27.20
CA TYR A 232 31.86 15.75 -27.19
C TYR A 232 32.32 14.96 -28.41
N ILE A 233 33.31 15.50 -29.12
CA ILE A 233 34.01 14.84 -30.23
C ILE A 233 35.51 14.91 -29.91
N PRO A 234 36.22 13.76 -29.83
CA PRO A 234 37.65 13.76 -29.54
C PRO A 234 38.47 14.27 -30.73
N LYS A 235 39.61 14.91 -30.44
CA LYS A 235 40.52 15.46 -31.46
C LYS A 235 41.60 14.48 -31.93
N GLN A 236 42.00 13.54 -31.07
CA GLN A 236 43.09 12.61 -31.36
C GLN A 236 42.63 11.46 -32.27
N ASN A 237 43.41 11.12 -33.31
CA ASN A 237 43.03 10.11 -34.31
C ASN A 237 42.68 8.74 -33.72
N PHE A 238 43.48 8.25 -32.76
CA PHE A 238 43.22 6.96 -32.11
C PHE A 238 41.93 6.98 -31.28
N GLN A 239 41.75 8.02 -30.46
CA GLN A 239 40.55 8.20 -29.65
C GLN A 239 39.30 8.38 -30.51
N TYR A 240 39.42 9.08 -31.65
CA TYR A 240 38.33 9.26 -32.61
C TYR A 240 37.87 7.93 -33.23
N ARG A 241 38.81 7.04 -33.59
CA ARG A 241 38.45 5.70 -34.08
C ARG A 241 37.65 4.89 -33.05
N ILE A 242 38.08 4.91 -31.80
CA ILE A 242 37.36 4.23 -30.69
C ILE A 242 35.99 4.88 -30.48
N TRP A 243 35.92 6.22 -30.43
CA TRP A 243 34.68 6.96 -30.27
C TRP A 243 33.68 6.68 -31.39
N TRP A 244 34.15 6.63 -32.63
CA TRP A 244 33.33 6.32 -33.80
C TRP A 244 32.76 4.89 -33.72
N PHE A 245 33.57 3.91 -33.31
CA PHE A 245 33.13 2.54 -33.11
C PHE A 245 32.08 2.41 -31.99
N ILE A 246 32.30 3.04 -30.84
CA ILE A 246 31.39 2.95 -29.68
C ILE A 246 30.06 3.66 -29.95
N THR A 247 30.08 4.75 -30.70
CA THR A 247 28.88 5.51 -31.07
C THR A 247 28.12 4.86 -32.23
N SER A 248 28.63 3.75 -32.79
CA SER A 248 27.99 3.05 -33.90
C SER A 248 26.80 2.20 -33.45
N GLN A 249 25.73 2.19 -34.26
CA GLN A 249 24.54 1.37 -33.99
C GLN A 249 24.84 -0.14 -33.80
N PRO A 250 25.75 -0.77 -34.57
CA PRO A 250 26.07 -2.18 -34.38
C PRO A 250 26.64 -2.48 -32.99
N PHE A 251 27.58 -1.65 -32.48
CA PHE A 251 28.13 -1.81 -31.13
C PHE A 251 27.01 -1.73 -30.08
N GLU A 252 26.11 -0.76 -30.25
CA GLU A 252 24.96 -0.57 -29.38
C GLU A 252 24.02 -1.78 -29.34
N TYR A 253 23.69 -2.35 -30.51
CA TYR A 253 22.88 -3.58 -30.60
C TYR A 253 23.60 -4.80 -30.03
N CYS A 254 24.91 -4.93 -30.23
CA CYS A 254 25.69 -6.02 -29.64
C CYS A 254 25.61 -5.99 -28.09
N ILE A 255 25.86 -4.84 -27.46
CA ILE A 255 25.74 -4.71 -26.01
C ILE A 255 24.31 -5.00 -25.54
N PHE A 256 23.30 -4.54 -26.28
CA PHE A 256 21.90 -4.83 -25.97
C PHE A 256 21.59 -6.34 -26.00
N ILE A 257 22.08 -7.06 -27.01
CA ILE A 257 21.94 -8.53 -27.09
C ILE A 257 22.61 -9.20 -25.88
N PHE A 258 23.81 -8.78 -25.49
CA PHE A 258 24.46 -9.31 -24.29
C PHE A 258 23.66 -9.06 -23.01
N ILE A 259 23.00 -7.91 -22.87
CA ILE A 259 22.09 -7.63 -21.73
C ILE A 259 20.89 -8.59 -21.76
N LEU A 260 20.30 -8.84 -22.93
CA LEU A 260 19.17 -9.77 -23.05
C LEU A 260 19.57 -11.20 -22.69
N ILE A 261 20.69 -11.70 -23.22
CA ILE A 261 21.17 -13.05 -22.89
C ILE A 261 21.54 -13.12 -21.39
N ASN A 262 22.12 -12.07 -20.81
CA ASN A 262 22.38 -12.01 -19.37
C ASN A 262 21.11 -12.08 -18.52
N THR A 263 20.04 -11.41 -18.97
CA THR A 263 18.74 -11.45 -18.31
C THR A 263 18.16 -12.87 -18.34
N ILE A 264 18.22 -13.55 -19.49
CA ILE A 264 17.78 -14.94 -19.62
C ILE A 264 18.59 -15.86 -18.70
N SER A 265 19.92 -15.70 -18.69
CA SER A 265 20.81 -16.46 -17.81
C SER A 265 20.48 -16.27 -16.31
N LEU A 266 20.09 -15.07 -15.89
CA LEU A 266 19.63 -14.83 -14.52
C LEU A 266 18.29 -15.51 -14.22
N ALA A 267 17.37 -15.56 -15.19
CA ALA A 267 16.07 -16.22 -15.06
C ALA A 267 16.16 -17.76 -15.07
N MET A 268 17.25 -18.32 -15.58
CA MET A 268 17.49 -19.77 -15.67
C MET A 268 17.88 -20.44 -14.34
N LYS A 269 18.09 -19.69 -13.26
CA LYS A 269 18.48 -20.22 -11.95
C LYS A 269 17.26 -20.78 -11.20
N PHE A 270 17.36 -22.01 -10.68
CA PHE A 270 16.29 -22.66 -9.91
C PHE A 270 16.81 -23.40 -8.68
N GLU A 271 15.92 -23.69 -7.73
CA GLU A 271 16.24 -24.41 -6.50
C GLU A 271 16.45 -25.92 -6.77
N GLY A 272 17.50 -26.51 -6.19
CA GLY A 272 17.84 -27.93 -6.42
C GLY A 272 18.57 -28.22 -7.75
N GLN A 273 19.07 -27.19 -8.42
CA GLN A 273 19.83 -27.36 -9.67
C GLN A 273 21.15 -28.13 -9.45
N PRO A 274 21.59 -28.97 -10.41
CA PRO A 274 22.87 -29.68 -10.32
C PRO A 274 24.05 -28.71 -10.21
N ASN A 275 25.09 -29.08 -9.45
CA ASN A 275 26.27 -28.24 -9.24
C ASN A 275 26.92 -27.80 -10.57
N ALA A 276 27.06 -28.72 -11.53
CA ALA A 276 27.63 -28.40 -12.84
C ALA A 276 26.83 -27.32 -13.60
N TYR A 277 25.50 -27.31 -13.44
CA TYR A 277 24.64 -26.29 -14.04
C TYR A 277 24.78 -24.95 -13.32
N ALA A 278 24.87 -24.96 -11.98
CA ALA A 278 25.15 -23.77 -11.19
C ALA A 278 26.48 -23.13 -11.57
N ASP A 279 27.54 -23.94 -11.68
CA ASP A 279 28.87 -23.50 -12.08
C ASP A 279 28.85 -22.92 -13.51
N ALA A 280 28.17 -23.58 -14.45
CA ALA A 280 28.02 -23.08 -15.81
C ALA A 280 27.37 -21.68 -15.85
N LEU A 281 26.30 -21.46 -15.07
CA LEU A 281 25.66 -20.14 -14.95
C LEU A 281 26.58 -19.09 -14.31
N ASP A 282 27.41 -19.47 -13.34
CA ASP A 282 28.37 -18.55 -12.71
C ASP A 282 29.53 -18.19 -13.64
N TYR A 283 30.04 -19.14 -14.45
CA TYR A 283 30.99 -18.84 -15.53
C TYR A 283 30.38 -17.88 -16.56
N LEU A 284 29.12 -18.10 -16.93
CA LEU A 284 28.40 -17.25 -17.87
C LEU A 284 28.24 -15.82 -17.29
N ASN A 285 27.95 -15.69 -16.00
CA ASN A 285 27.92 -14.41 -15.29
C ASN A 285 29.28 -13.69 -15.28
N MET A 286 30.38 -14.43 -15.14
CA MET A 286 31.75 -13.90 -15.23
C MET A 286 32.02 -13.33 -16.62
N ILE A 287 31.64 -14.05 -17.69
CA ILE A 287 31.80 -13.60 -19.08
C ILE A 287 31.07 -12.27 -19.30
N PHE A 288 29.80 -12.15 -18.88
CA PHE A 288 29.06 -10.90 -19.03
C PHE A 288 29.68 -9.75 -18.24
N THR A 289 30.21 -10.02 -17.05
CA THR A 289 30.93 -9.01 -16.26
C THR A 289 32.15 -8.51 -17.02
N GLY A 290 32.89 -9.42 -17.66
CA GLY A 290 33.99 -9.09 -18.56
C GLY A 290 33.54 -8.20 -19.73
N VAL A 291 32.48 -8.58 -20.44
CA VAL A 291 31.93 -7.80 -21.56
C VAL A 291 31.55 -6.37 -21.13
N PHE A 292 30.85 -6.20 -20.01
CA PHE A 292 30.47 -4.88 -19.51
C PHE A 292 31.66 -4.07 -18.98
N THR A 293 32.70 -4.74 -18.49
CA THR A 293 33.95 -4.08 -18.11
C THR A 293 34.68 -3.55 -19.34
N VAL A 294 34.74 -4.34 -20.41
CA VAL A 294 35.32 -3.91 -21.68
C VAL A 294 34.52 -2.75 -22.27
N GLU A 295 33.18 -2.83 -22.26
CA GLU A 295 32.29 -1.72 -22.64
C GLU A 295 32.64 -0.43 -21.88
N PHE A 296 32.78 -0.52 -20.55
CA PHE A 296 33.15 0.60 -19.69
C PHE A 296 34.52 1.20 -20.06
N VAL A 297 35.55 0.37 -20.19
CA VAL A 297 36.92 0.83 -20.52
C VAL A 297 36.94 1.50 -21.90
N LEU A 298 36.26 0.91 -22.88
CA LEU A 298 36.11 1.49 -24.21
C LEU A 298 35.41 2.85 -24.14
N LYS A 299 34.27 2.96 -23.44
CA LYS A 299 33.56 4.25 -23.29
C LYS A 299 34.40 5.30 -22.57
N LEU A 300 35.12 4.91 -21.51
CA LEU A 300 35.98 5.82 -20.76
C LEU A 300 37.12 6.36 -21.62
N THR A 301 37.74 5.52 -22.43
CA THR A 301 38.81 5.94 -23.37
C THR A 301 38.27 6.81 -24.51
N ALA A 302 37.08 6.53 -25.05
CA ALA A 302 36.47 7.35 -26.09
C ALA A 302 36.03 8.73 -25.62
N PHE A 303 35.28 8.83 -24.52
CA PHE A 303 34.73 10.10 -24.05
C PHE A 303 35.71 10.90 -23.18
N GLY A 304 36.72 10.22 -22.61
CA GLY A 304 37.60 10.77 -21.59
C GLY A 304 36.90 10.89 -20.23
N PHE A 305 37.70 10.96 -19.15
CA PHE A 305 37.20 10.92 -17.77
C PHE A 305 36.11 11.96 -17.50
N LYS A 306 36.36 13.24 -17.83
CA LYS A 306 35.43 14.33 -17.52
C LYS A 306 34.07 14.20 -18.21
N ASN A 307 34.03 13.81 -19.48
CA ASN A 307 32.77 13.73 -20.22
C ASN A 307 32.01 12.44 -19.90
N TYR A 308 32.73 11.34 -19.64
CA TYR A 308 32.12 10.08 -19.23
C TYR A 308 31.29 10.24 -17.94
N PHE A 309 31.88 10.85 -16.90
CA PHE A 309 31.19 11.07 -15.62
C PHE A 309 30.17 12.23 -15.62
N SER A 310 30.06 12.97 -16.73
CA SER A 310 29.03 14.01 -16.87
C SER A 310 27.68 13.45 -17.31
N ASP A 311 27.64 12.24 -17.88
CA ASP A 311 26.41 11.58 -18.30
C ASP A 311 25.96 10.58 -17.22
N GLY A 312 24.75 10.81 -16.66
CA GLY A 312 24.20 9.98 -15.59
C GLY A 312 24.06 8.50 -15.95
N TRP A 313 23.85 8.16 -17.23
CA TRP A 313 23.77 6.77 -17.67
C TRP A 313 25.12 6.07 -17.70
N ASN A 314 26.18 6.79 -18.09
CA ASN A 314 27.54 6.29 -18.01
C ASN A 314 27.99 6.13 -16.55
N VAL A 315 27.62 7.06 -15.66
CA VAL A 315 27.86 6.91 -14.21
C VAL A 315 27.15 5.66 -13.68
N PHE A 316 25.90 5.41 -14.10
CA PHE A 316 25.15 4.21 -13.73
C PHE A 316 25.82 2.92 -14.24
N ASP A 317 26.29 2.90 -15.49
CA ASP A 317 27.06 1.79 -16.06
C ASP A 317 28.32 1.49 -15.23
N PHE A 318 29.05 2.54 -14.83
CA PHE A 318 30.23 2.41 -13.97
C PHE A 318 29.90 1.82 -12.60
N ILE A 319 28.82 2.28 -11.95
CA ILE A 319 28.35 1.73 -10.67
C ILE A 319 28.05 0.23 -10.80
N ILE A 320 27.41 -0.20 -11.90
CA ILE A 320 27.12 -1.61 -12.15
C ILE A 320 28.41 -2.43 -12.30
N VAL A 321 29.41 -1.93 -13.04
CA VAL A 321 30.69 -2.61 -13.22
C VAL A 321 31.41 -2.75 -11.89
N VAL A 322 31.52 -1.67 -11.11
CA VAL A 322 32.13 -1.70 -9.77
C VAL A 322 31.38 -2.66 -8.85
N GLY A 323 30.05 -2.60 -8.80
CA GLY A 323 29.23 -3.51 -8.00
C GLY A 323 29.40 -4.98 -8.40
N SER A 324 29.63 -5.25 -9.69
CA SER A 324 29.90 -6.60 -10.20
C SER A 324 31.27 -7.12 -9.78
N PHE A 325 32.30 -6.26 -9.77
CA PHE A 325 33.61 -6.62 -9.21
C PHE A 325 33.53 -6.88 -7.71
N VAL A 326 32.80 -6.06 -6.96
CA VAL A 326 32.59 -6.28 -5.52
C VAL A 326 31.87 -7.61 -5.27
N ASP A 327 30.84 -7.93 -6.04
CA ASP A 327 30.13 -9.21 -5.94
C ASP A 327 31.06 -10.43 -6.18
N ILE A 328 31.89 -10.39 -7.23
CA ILE A 328 32.85 -11.46 -7.53
C ILE A 328 33.87 -11.61 -6.39
N ASN A 329 34.51 -10.53 -5.96
CA ASN A 329 35.52 -10.59 -4.91
C ASN A 329 34.92 -11.06 -3.58
N MET A 330 33.74 -10.54 -3.21
CA MET A 330 33.06 -10.95 -1.98
C MET A 330 32.64 -12.41 -2.03
N SER A 331 32.21 -12.93 -3.19
CA SER A 331 31.88 -14.36 -3.33
C SER A 331 33.08 -15.27 -3.08
N HIS A 332 34.29 -14.83 -3.42
CA HIS A 332 35.54 -15.57 -3.19
C HIS A 332 36.01 -15.47 -1.72
N LEU A 333 35.84 -14.33 -1.06
CA LEU A 333 36.21 -14.15 0.35
C LEU A 333 35.22 -14.80 1.33
N ALA A 334 33.93 -14.82 0.98
CA ALA A 334 32.88 -15.33 1.84
C ALA A 334 32.84 -16.86 1.93
N ALA A 335 33.60 -17.58 1.08
CA ALA A 335 33.86 -19.01 1.27
C ALA A 335 34.43 -19.32 2.68
N ASN A 336 35.06 -18.34 3.33
CA ASN A 336 35.72 -18.48 4.63
C ASN A 336 35.07 -17.70 5.78
N SER A 337 33.96 -16.98 5.57
CA SER A 337 33.37 -16.14 6.64
C SER A 337 31.86 -15.99 6.56
N LYS A 338 31.19 -16.05 7.73
CA LYS A 338 29.74 -15.84 7.92
C LYS A 338 29.34 -14.36 7.81
N PHE A 339 29.86 -13.60 6.83
CA PHE A 339 29.39 -12.24 6.63
C PHE A 339 27.99 -12.22 6.01
N ILE A 340 27.09 -11.60 6.75
CA ILE A 340 25.71 -11.32 6.39
C ILE A 340 25.72 -10.26 5.26
N SER A 341 25.45 -10.70 4.02
CA SER A 341 24.87 -9.94 2.89
C SER A 341 25.43 -10.27 1.48
N ILE A 342 25.97 -11.48 1.24
CA ILE A 342 26.26 -11.94 -0.14
C ILE A 342 25.01 -11.79 -1.04
N ASN A 343 23.81 -11.96 -0.49
CA ASN A 343 22.55 -11.78 -1.23
C ASN A 343 22.30 -10.35 -1.71
N PHE A 344 22.83 -9.32 -1.03
CA PHE A 344 22.65 -7.94 -1.46
C PHE A 344 23.51 -7.62 -2.69
N PHE A 345 24.78 -8.04 -2.70
CA PHE A 345 25.67 -7.77 -3.84
C PHE A 345 25.24 -8.50 -5.13
N ARG A 346 24.59 -9.66 -4.99
CA ARG A 346 23.94 -10.36 -6.11
C ARG A 346 22.88 -9.50 -6.83
N LEU A 347 22.29 -8.49 -6.17
CA LEU A 347 21.34 -7.56 -6.80
C LEU A 347 22.00 -6.71 -7.89
N PHE A 348 23.30 -6.42 -7.82
CA PHE A 348 23.99 -5.69 -8.90
C PHE A 348 23.97 -6.42 -10.24
N ARG A 349 23.84 -7.76 -10.23
CA ARG A 349 23.62 -8.55 -11.45
C ARG A 349 22.27 -8.18 -12.08
N VAL A 350 21.21 -8.07 -11.28
CA VAL A 350 19.87 -7.69 -11.74
C VAL A 350 19.83 -6.24 -12.21
N MET A 351 20.59 -5.33 -11.57
CA MET A 351 20.68 -3.93 -11.99
C MET A 351 21.17 -3.73 -13.42
N ARG A 352 21.87 -4.72 -14.01
CA ARG A 352 22.25 -4.71 -15.43
C ARG A 352 21.03 -4.64 -16.36
N LEU A 353 19.90 -5.22 -15.95
CA LEU A 353 18.63 -5.13 -16.69
C LEU A 353 18.16 -3.69 -16.84
N ALA A 354 18.43 -2.83 -15.85
CA ALA A 354 18.05 -1.43 -15.91
C ALA A 354 18.79 -0.65 -17.02
N LYS A 355 19.91 -1.19 -17.56
CA LYS A 355 20.55 -0.62 -18.76
C LYS A 355 19.62 -0.61 -19.98
N LEU A 356 18.62 -1.50 -20.05
CA LEU A 356 17.61 -1.49 -21.11
C LEU A 356 16.82 -0.17 -21.15
N LEU A 357 16.65 0.49 -20.00
CA LEU A 357 15.94 1.77 -19.90
C LEU A 357 16.65 2.91 -20.64
N ASN A 358 17.97 2.79 -20.86
CA ASN A 358 18.72 3.79 -21.61
C ASN A 358 18.44 3.73 -23.13
N ARG A 359 17.99 2.58 -23.64
CA ARG A 359 17.69 2.38 -25.07
C ARG A 359 16.30 2.85 -25.46
N GLY A 360 15.32 2.67 -24.57
CA GLY A 360 13.94 3.06 -24.85
C GLY A 360 13.75 4.56 -24.71
N GLU A 361 13.93 5.34 -25.78
CA GLU A 361 13.69 6.80 -25.76
C GLU A 361 12.29 7.14 -25.25
N GLY A 362 11.27 6.38 -25.66
CA GLY A 362 9.90 6.52 -25.17
C GLY A 362 9.77 6.22 -23.67
N ILE A 363 10.35 5.11 -23.20
CA ILE A 363 10.32 4.72 -21.77
C ILE A 363 11.06 5.74 -20.92
N ARG A 364 12.25 6.19 -21.36
CA ARG A 364 13.04 7.21 -20.68
C ARG A 364 12.28 8.52 -20.57
N THR A 365 11.63 8.94 -21.64
CA THR A 365 10.82 10.17 -21.66
C THR A 365 9.65 10.04 -20.70
N LEU A 366 8.94 8.90 -20.70
CA LEU A 366 7.82 8.63 -19.79
C LEU A 366 8.26 8.61 -18.32
N LEU A 367 9.35 7.88 -17.99
CA LEU A 367 9.88 7.83 -16.62
C LEU A 367 10.34 9.21 -16.16
N TRP A 368 11.00 9.97 -17.03
CA TRP A 368 11.45 11.33 -16.71
C TRP A 368 10.28 12.29 -16.46
N THR A 369 9.24 12.26 -17.30
CA THR A 369 8.04 13.08 -17.10
C THR A 369 7.32 12.70 -15.82
N PHE A 370 7.26 11.40 -15.47
CA PHE A 370 6.72 10.93 -14.20
C PHE A 370 7.53 11.43 -12.99
N VAL A 371 8.85 11.25 -13.00
CA VAL A 371 9.75 11.74 -11.93
C VAL A 371 9.63 13.24 -11.75
N LYS A 372 9.56 14.01 -12.86
CA LYS A 372 9.36 15.46 -12.81
C LYS A 372 8.02 15.86 -12.21
N SER A 373 6.96 15.11 -12.52
CA SER A 373 5.62 15.33 -11.96
C SER A 373 5.61 15.08 -10.45
N PHE A 374 6.28 14.03 -9.98
CA PHE A 374 6.39 13.75 -8.54
C PHE A 374 7.20 14.82 -7.78
N GLN A 375 8.30 15.29 -8.38
CA GLN A 375 9.11 16.40 -7.84
C GLN A 375 8.32 17.72 -7.72
N ALA A 376 7.26 17.90 -8.51
CA ALA A 376 6.40 19.08 -8.45
C ALA A 376 5.38 19.03 -7.30
N LEU A 377 5.12 17.85 -6.69
CA LEU A 377 4.07 17.65 -5.68
C LEU A 377 4.60 17.16 -4.30
N PRO A 378 5.72 17.68 -3.77
CA PRO A 378 6.28 17.18 -2.51
C PRO A 378 5.36 17.40 -1.31
N TYR A 379 4.55 18.47 -1.32
CA TYR A 379 3.63 18.79 -0.23
C TYR A 379 2.44 17.82 -0.15
N VAL A 380 2.02 17.22 -1.27
CA VAL A 380 0.98 16.18 -1.27
C VAL A 380 1.53 14.90 -0.65
N ALA A 381 2.72 14.47 -1.07
CA ALA A 381 3.40 13.34 -0.45
C ALA A 381 3.62 13.55 1.05
N LEU A 382 4.04 14.75 1.46
CA LEU A 382 4.21 15.12 2.87
C LEU A 382 2.90 15.01 3.66
N LEU A 383 1.77 15.45 3.08
CA LEU A 383 0.45 15.31 3.72
C LEU A 383 0.08 13.84 3.94
N ILE A 384 0.33 12.97 2.95
CA ILE A 384 0.10 11.53 3.09
C ILE A 384 1.01 10.94 4.17
N THR A 385 2.32 11.21 4.13
CA THR A 385 3.25 10.73 5.18
C THR A 385 2.83 11.20 6.58
N MET A 386 2.34 12.43 6.70
CA MET A 386 1.83 12.97 7.95
C MET A 386 0.56 12.25 8.45
N LEU A 387 -0.36 11.92 7.55
CA LEU A 387 -1.55 11.12 7.84
C LEU A 387 -1.14 9.76 8.42
N PHE A 388 -0.25 9.05 7.74
CA PHE A 388 0.30 7.77 8.18
C PHE A 388 1.00 7.87 9.54
N PHE A 389 1.79 8.92 9.75
CA PHE A 389 2.42 9.16 11.05
C PHE A 389 1.39 9.34 12.17
N ILE A 390 0.36 10.15 11.95
CA ILE A 390 -0.71 10.41 12.93
C ILE A 390 -1.42 9.10 13.27
N TYR A 391 -1.90 8.36 12.27
CA TYR A 391 -2.59 7.09 12.50
C TYR A 391 -1.70 6.01 13.09
N ALA A 392 -0.40 5.98 12.76
CA ALA A 392 0.53 5.01 13.33
C ALA A 392 0.66 5.22 14.85
N VAL A 393 0.85 6.46 15.28
CA VAL A 393 0.97 6.75 16.72
C VAL A 393 -0.36 6.56 17.45
N ILE A 394 -1.50 6.91 16.84
CA ILE A 394 -2.83 6.60 17.39
C ILE A 394 -3.00 5.08 17.54
N GLY A 395 -2.66 4.32 16.50
CA GLY A 395 -2.73 2.86 16.48
C GLY A 395 -1.87 2.23 17.57
N MET A 396 -0.63 2.71 17.76
CA MET A 396 0.23 2.25 18.86
C MET A 396 -0.39 2.47 20.23
N GLN A 397 -1.00 3.65 20.46
CA GLN A 397 -1.60 3.97 21.75
C GLN A 397 -2.91 3.20 22.01
N MET A 398 -3.66 2.85 20.96
CA MET A 398 -4.95 2.17 21.07
C MET A 398 -4.85 0.65 21.01
N PHE A 399 -3.99 0.12 20.15
CA PHE A 399 -3.92 -1.30 19.79
C PHE A 399 -2.55 -1.94 20.08
N GLY A 400 -1.57 -1.18 20.58
CA GLY A 400 -0.22 -1.68 20.87
C GLY A 400 -0.12 -2.68 22.03
N LYS A 401 -1.22 -2.95 22.76
CA LYS A 401 -1.28 -3.96 23.84
C LYS A 401 -1.97 -5.26 23.45
N ILE A 402 -2.42 -5.42 22.20
CA ILE A 402 -3.04 -6.66 21.72
C ILE A 402 -1.97 -7.78 21.71
N SER A 403 -2.33 -8.94 22.24
CA SER A 403 -1.44 -10.11 22.31
C SER A 403 -1.18 -10.70 20.92
N LEU A 404 0.07 -11.09 20.65
CA LEU A 404 0.48 -11.63 19.34
C LEU A 404 0.44 -13.16 19.26
N HIS A 405 -0.06 -13.84 20.31
CA HIS A 405 0.02 -15.29 20.45
C HIS A 405 -1.14 -16.04 19.79
N ASN A 406 -2.21 -15.34 19.40
CA ASN A 406 -3.32 -15.97 18.71
C ASN A 406 -2.98 -16.10 17.22
N GLU A 407 -2.66 -17.32 16.77
CA GLU A 407 -2.31 -17.60 15.36
C GLU A 407 -3.48 -17.35 14.39
N ASN A 408 -4.72 -17.40 14.89
CA ASN A 408 -5.93 -17.18 14.09
C ASN A 408 -6.31 -15.69 14.00
N SER A 409 -5.59 -14.80 14.68
CA SER A 409 -5.82 -13.36 14.61
C SER A 409 -5.05 -12.74 13.45
N ALA A 410 -5.64 -11.73 12.80
CA ALA A 410 -4.91 -10.91 11.85
C ALA A 410 -3.81 -10.08 12.53
N ILE A 411 -3.86 -9.94 13.87
CA ILE A 411 -2.81 -9.30 14.66
C ILE A 411 -1.82 -10.36 15.18
N ASN A 412 -0.62 -10.34 14.61
CA ASN A 412 0.43 -11.32 14.92
C ASN A 412 1.83 -10.66 14.83
N ARG A 413 2.90 -11.46 14.99
CA ARG A 413 4.29 -10.98 14.96
C ARG A 413 4.66 -10.14 13.73
N ASN A 414 4.00 -10.37 12.59
CA ASN A 414 4.25 -9.68 11.33
C ASN A 414 3.23 -8.57 11.04
N ASN A 415 2.20 -8.39 11.86
CA ASN A 415 1.13 -7.43 11.62
C ASN A 415 0.59 -6.91 12.97
N HIS A 416 1.21 -5.87 13.53
CA HIS A 416 0.87 -5.37 14.85
C HIS A 416 1.14 -3.88 15.07
N PHE A 417 0.56 -3.32 16.13
CA PHE A 417 0.73 -1.93 16.53
C PHE A 417 1.72 -1.70 17.70
N GLN A 418 2.57 -2.67 18.04
CA GLN A 418 3.47 -2.54 19.20
C GLN A 418 4.64 -1.56 18.95
N THR A 419 5.12 -1.45 17.70
CA THR A 419 6.23 -0.58 17.32
C THR A 419 5.82 0.37 16.19
N PHE A 420 6.51 1.50 16.07
CA PHE A 420 6.19 2.51 15.06
C PHE A 420 6.36 2.01 13.61
N PRO A 421 7.50 1.37 13.22
CA PRO A 421 7.65 0.86 11.86
C PRO A 421 6.60 -0.19 11.51
N GLN A 422 6.26 -1.08 12.45
CA GLN A 422 5.24 -2.10 12.19
C GLN A 422 3.85 -1.49 12.04
N SER A 423 3.50 -0.51 12.87
CA SER A 423 2.24 0.23 12.75
C SER A 423 2.11 0.92 11.39
N LEU A 424 3.22 1.48 10.89
CA LEU A 424 3.28 2.07 9.55
C LEU A 424 3.03 1.01 8.45
N LEU A 425 3.60 -0.19 8.59
CA LEU A 425 3.38 -1.29 7.66
C LEU A 425 1.93 -1.79 7.70
N VAL A 426 1.30 -1.90 8.87
CA VAL A 426 -0.12 -2.28 9.00
C VAL A 426 -1.02 -1.26 8.29
N LEU A 427 -0.73 0.03 8.46
CA LEU A 427 -1.46 1.09 7.77
C LEU A 427 -1.21 1.09 6.26
N PHE A 428 0.00 0.75 5.82
CA PHE A 428 0.32 0.62 4.40
C PHE A 428 -0.45 -0.54 3.77
N ARG A 429 -0.47 -1.70 4.43
CA ARG A 429 -1.31 -2.85 4.06
C ARG A 429 -2.79 -2.47 4.02
N SER A 430 -3.27 -1.69 4.99
CA SER A 430 -4.66 -1.24 4.99
C SER A 430 -4.96 -0.26 3.83
N ALA A 431 -4.01 0.60 3.47
CA ALA A 431 -4.14 1.55 2.38
C ALA A 431 -4.08 0.90 0.98
N THR A 432 -3.41 -0.25 0.84
CA THR A 432 -3.48 -1.07 -0.38
C THR A 432 -4.78 -1.88 -0.47
N GLY A 433 -5.61 -1.86 0.56
CA GLY A 433 -6.85 -2.62 0.66
C GLY A 433 -6.68 -4.01 1.24
N GLU A 434 -5.47 -4.52 1.46
CA GLU A 434 -5.23 -5.94 1.71
C GLU A 434 -5.78 -6.46 3.05
N ALA A 435 -6.97 -7.07 3.00
CA ALA A 435 -7.68 -7.68 4.13
C ALA A 435 -7.82 -6.75 5.35
N TRP A 436 -8.02 -5.46 5.12
CA TRP A 436 -8.11 -4.45 6.18
C TRP A 436 -9.26 -4.72 7.17
N GLN A 437 -10.35 -5.33 6.70
CA GLN A 437 -11.51 -5.74 7.49
C GLN A 437 -11.15 -6.78 8.55
N GLU A 438 -10.24 -7.71 8.27
CA GLU A 438 -9.81 -8.72 9.25
C GLU A 438 -8.93 -8.09 10.33
N ILE A 439 -8.10 -7.10 9.95
CA ILE A 439 -7.30 -6.30 10.88
C ILE A 439 -8.23 -5.49 11.80
N MET A 440 -9.25 -4.86 11.22
CA MET A 440 -10.28 -4.13 11.97
C MET A 440 -10.97 -5.06 12.98
N LEU A 441 -11.45 -6.23 12.54
CA LEU A 441 -12.13 -7.19 13.41
C LEU A 441 -11.21 -7.73 14.51
N SER A 442 -9.95 -7.98 14.20
CA SER A 442 -8.95 -8.43 15.18
C SER A 442 -8.54 -7.36 16.20
N CYS A 443 -8.80 -6.08 15.89
CA CYS A 443 -8.62 -4.96 16.82
C CYS A 443 -9.84 -4.70 17.71
N VAL A 444 -10.98 -5.33 17.40
CA VAL A 444 -12.16 -5.36 18.26
C VAL A 444 -11.99 -6.54 19.22
N ASN A 445 -12.21 -6.30 20.52
CA ASN A 445 -11.88 -7.25 21.60
C ASN A 445 -12.32 -8.69 21.30
N ASP A 446 -11.32 -9.58 21.29
CA ASP A 446 -11.43 -11.03 21.23
C ASP A 446 -11.84 -11.52 22.63
N GLN A 447 -13.15 -11.57 22.91
CA GLN A 447 -13.79 -12.44 23.91
C GLN A 447 -15.29 -12.15 23.95
N TYR A 448 -16.11 -13.02 23.33
CA TYR A 448 -17.48 -13.33 23.73
C TYR A 448 -18.47 -12.19 24.06
N ASP A 449 -18.27 -10.96 23.60
CA ASP A 449 -19.20 -9.87 23.90
C ASP A 449 -19.87 -9.39 22.60
N LYS A 450 -21.18 -9.60 22.52
CA LYS A 450 -22.09 -9.34 21.38
C LYS A 450 -22.22 -7.86 20.99
N ARG A 451 -21.21 -7.01 21.27
CA ARG A 451 -21.27 -5.56 21.12
C ARG A 451 -19.94 -4.94 20.66
N GLY A 452 -19.36 -5.47 19.59
CA GLY A 452 -18.12 -4.92 18.99
C GLY A 452 -18.23 -3.44 18.59
N LEU A 453 -19.35 -3.03 17.98
CA LEU A 453 -19.62 -1.63 17.62
C LEU A 453 -19.91 -0.75 18.84
N LEU A 454 -20.54 -1.29 19.88
CA LEU A 454 -20.83 -0.51 21.10
C LEU A 454 -19.58 -0.26 21.94
N ILE A 455 -18.48 -1.00 21.78
CA ILE A 455 -17.23 -0.78 22.53
C ILE A 455 -16.35 0.24 21.82
N VAL A 456 -16.23 0.21 20.49
CA VAL A 456 -15.58 1.29 19.73
C VAL A 456 -16.40 2.56 19.86
N ALA A 457 -17.73 2.46 19.75
CA ALA A 457 -18.64 3.56 20.02
C ALA A 457 -18.72 3.92 21.51
N LYS A 458 -18.47 3.07 22.51
CA LYS A 458 -18.35 3.49 23.94
C LYS A 458 -17.01 4.14 24.23
N ARG A 459 -15.93 3.64 23.60
CA ARG A 459 -14.61 4.28 23.63
C ARG A 459 -14.64 5.65 22.93
N LEU A 460 -15.49 5.80 21.91
CA LEU A 460 -15.76 7.07 21.22
C LEU A 460 -16.94 7.87 21.84
N ALA A 461 -17.92 7.29 22.54
CA ALA A 461 -19.09 8.02 23.09
C ALA A 461 -18.83 8.48 24.52
N GLY A 462 -17.85 7.89 25.21
CA GLY A 462 -17.14 8.58 26.29
C GLY A 462 -16.47 9.90 25.84
N LEU A 463 -16.51 10.25 24.53
CA LEU A 463 -16.11 11.56 24.00
C LEU A 463 -17.25 12.62 24.03
N LEU A 464 -18.49 12.32 24.43
CA LEU A 464 -19.63 13.25 24.25
C LEU A 464 -20.60 13.43 25.44
N GLU A 465 -20.31 12.94 26.65
CA GLU A 465 -21.12 13.33 27.82
C GLU A 465 -20.64 14.67 28.40
N PRO A 466 -21.53 15.69 28.51
CA PRO A 466 -21.23 16.89 29.24
C PRO A 466 -21.25 16.59 30.75
N ILE A 467 -20.19 17.04 31.40
CA ILE A 467 -19.94 17.10 32.84
C ILE A 467 -21.25 17.37 33.61
N ARG A 468 -21.81 16.36 34.29
CA ARG A 468 -22.75 16.58 35.38
C ARG A 468 -21.93 16.67 36.66
N VAL A 469 -21.63 17.89 37.08
CA VAL A 469 -21.03 18.19 38.39
C VAL A 469 -22.02 17.70 39.46
N GLU A 470 -21.68 16.65 40.19
CA GLU A 470 -22.35 16.31 41.44
C GLU A 470 -21.98 17.37 42.48
N LEU A 471 -22.91 18.29 42.72
CA LEU A 471 -22.96 19.08 43.95
C LEU A 471 -23.35 18.14 45.08
N VAL A 472 -22.36 17.71 45.85
CA VAL A 472 -22.56 17.08 47.16
C VAL A 472 -23.05 18.18 48.12
N LYS A 473 -24.21 17.94 48.74
CA LYS A 473 -24.75 18.71 49.87
C LYS A 473 -23.98 18.41 51.14
#